data_AF-A0A8T2WJK7-F1
#
_entry.id   AF-A0A8T2WJK7-F1
#
_cell.length_a   1.000
_cell.length_b   1.000
_cell.length_c   1.000
_cell.angle_alpha   90.00
_cell.angle_beta   90.00
_cell.angle_gamma   90.00
#
_symmetry.space_group_name_H-M   'P 1'
#
loop_
_entity.id
_entity.type
_entity.pdbx_description
1 polymer ?
#
loop_
_entity_poly.entity_id
_entity_poly.type
_entity_poly.pdbx_seq_one_letter_code
_entity_poly.pdbx_strand_id
1 'polypeptide(L)'
;MSLFLITLLMLTSQHVSASSTDHQQADGGHNSLKGNIPPHISNLSKLTILNLGYNQFTGYIPRDIGTMMKLNVLSFSNNLLLGSIPATVENLSNLSVINLANNRLSGSIPPELGRLKSLSELRLNLNDLTGAIPASIELAYTMKVTEKCDVYSFGVVALEIIMGHHPGELIGSLSTLSTSSEWNPGSTTLLKDLLDKRLETPARELAVQVAIIIKLGFTCINADPKSRPTMPQVSQELSISRLDISSAPWHTPTLGELVNLDLQVEEP
;
A
#
# COMPACT_ATOMS: atom_id res chain seq x y z
N MET A 1 7.64 32.98 -18.69
CA MET A 1 6.65 32.14 -17.98
C MET A 1 6.91 31.99 -16.48
N SER A 2 8.16 31.86 -16.02
CA SER A 2 8.48 31.66 -14.57
C SER A 2 7.95 32.78 -13.66
N LEU A 3 8.15 34.06 -14.00
CA LEU A 3 7.55 35.17 -13.22
C LEU A 3 6.02 35.19 -13.35
N PHE A 4 5.48 34.90 -14.54
CA PHE A 4 4.04 34.97 -14.76
C PHE A 4 3.26 33.98 -13.88
N LEU A 5 3.75 32.75 -13.70
CA LEU A 5 3.09 31.78 -12.82
C LEU A 5 3.16 32.19 -11.34
N ILE A 6 4.32 32.69 -10.88
CA ILE A 6 4.49 33.16 -9.51
C ILE A 6 3.62 34.40 -9.25
N THR A 7 3.66 35.38 -10.15
CA THR A 7 2.82 36.57 -10.08
C THR A 7 1.33 36.22 -10.16
N LEU A 8 0.95 35.24 -10.98
CA LEU A 8 -0.44 34.80 -11.09
C LEU A 8 -0.90 34.03 -9.85
N LEU A 9 -0.07 33.18 -9.24
CA LEU A 9 -0.38 32.56 -7.94
C LEU A 9 -0.56 33.60 -6.83
N MET A 10 0.23 34.68 -6.88
CA MET A 10 0.09 35.83 -5.97
C MET A 10 -1.17 36.67 -6.27
N LEU A 11 -1.66 36.67 -7.51
CA LEU A 11 -2.86 37.42 -7.95
C LEU A 11 -4.17 36.62 -7.82
N THR A 12 -4.17 35.31 -8.04
CA THR A 12 -5.35 34.41 -7.88
C THR A 12 -5.59 34.05 -6.43
N SER A 13 -4.61 34.29 -5.55
CA SER A 13 -4.79 34.20 -4.11
C SER A 13 -5.66 35.35 -3.61
N GLN A 14 -6.99 35.24 -3.76
CA GLN A 14 -7.94 35.99 -2.92
C GLN A 14 -7.86 35.55 -1.43
N HIS A 15 -6.94 34.65 -1.08
CA HIS A 15 -6.59 34.28 0.29
C HIS A 15 -5.07 34.07 0.45
N VAL A 16 -4.23 35.06 0.10
CA VAL A 16 -3.11 35.35 1.03
C VAL A 16 -3.74 36.06 2.22
N SER A 17 -4.56 35.34 3.00
CA SER A 17 -4.98 35.86 4.28
C SER A 17 -3.75 35.87 5.16
N ALA A 18 -3.13 37.03 5.25
CA ALA A 18 -2.22 37.41 6.32
C ALA A 18 -2.95 37.50 7.68
N SER A 19 -3.90 36.60 7.94
CA SER A 19 -4.53 36.44 9.25
C SER A 19 -3.80 35.31 9.97
N SER A 20 -2.95 35.70 10.92
CA SER A 20 -2.06 34.86 11.72
C SER A 20 -0.73 34.49 11.03
N THR A 21 0.37 34.86 11.68
CA THR A 21 1.74 34.98 11.18
C THR A 21 2.46 33.69 10.76
N ASP A 22 1.79 32.55 10.57
CA ASP A 22 2.47 31.26 10.41
C ASP A 22 2.09 30.40 9.18
N HIS A 23 1.06 30.73 8.41
CA HIS A 23 0.59 29.86 7.32
C HIS A 23 0.40 30.62 6.01
N GLN A 24 1.32 30.44 5.04
CA GLN A 24 1.15 30.96 3.68
C GLN A 24 0.54 29.88 2.79
N GLN A 25 -0.48 30.23 2.03
CA GLN A 25 -1.17 29.31 1.12
C GLN A 25 -1.13 29.88 -0.30
N ALA A 26 -0.98 29.00 -1.29
CA ALA A 26 -1.08 29.34 -2.70
C ALA A 26 -2.09 28.40 -3.36
N ASP A 27 -3.25 28.94 -3.71
CA ASP A 27 -4.28 28.25 -4.48
C ASP A 27 -4.39 28.88 -5.88
N GLY A 28 -3.96 28.11 -6.88
CA GLY A 28 -4.12 28.41 -8.30
C GLY A 28 -4.97 27.36 -9.01
N GLY A 29 -5.75 26.57 -8.27
CA GLY A 29 -6.57 25.50 -8.81
C GLY A 29 -7.69 26.00 -9.72
N HIS A 30 -8.21 25.12 -10.58
CA HIS A 30 -9.36 25.39 -11.47
C HIS A 30 -9.14 26.57 -12.43
N ASN A 31 -7.96 26.62 -13.05
CA ASN A 31 -7.62 27.62 -14.05
C ASN A 31 -7.25 26.96 -15.38
N SER A 32 -7.01 27.78 -16.42
CA SER A 32 -6.51 27.31 -17.72
C SER A 32 -5.00 27.47 -17.85
N LEU A 33 -4.25 27.28 -16.75
CA LEU A 33 -2.80 27.48 -16.74
C LEU A 33 -2.10 26.37 -17.51
N LYS A 34 -1.13 26.74 -18.34
CA LYS A 34 -0.41 25.84 -19.25
C LYS A 34 1.10 25.90 -18.99
N GLY A 35 1.81 24.94 -19.57
CA GLY A 35 3.27 24.84 -19.55
C GLY A 35 3.79 24.08 -18.33
N ASN A 36 5.09 24.19 -18.06
CA ASN A 36 5.71 23.41 -17.00
C ASN A 36 5.61 24.11 -15.64
N ILE A 37 5.57 23.32 -14.57
CA ILE A 37 5.79 23.83 -13.21
C ILE A 37 7.25 24.27 -13.10
N PRO A 38 7.55 25.56 -12.85
CA PRO A 38 8.90 26.07 -12.83
C PRO A 38 9.62 25.61 -11.54
N PRO A 39 10.90 25.21 -11.61
CA PRO A 39 11.70 24.84 -10.43
C PRO A 39 11.73 25.93 -9.34
N HIS A 40 11.68 27.19 -9.75
CA HIS A 40 11.69 28.37 -8.87
C HIS A 40 10.44 28.49 -7.97
N ILE A 41 9.40 27.65 -8.16
CA ILE A 41 8.28 27.57 -7.21
C ILE A 41 8.75 27.22 -5.79
N SER A 42 9.88 26.51 -5.70
CA SER A 42 10.55 26.16 -4.45
C SER A 42 11.02 27.36 -3.62
N ASN A 43 11.19 28.54 -4.23
CA ASN A 43 11.54 29.78 -3.51
C ASN A 43 10.43 30.23 -2.56
N LEU A 44 9.20 29.72 -2.73
CA LEU A 44 8.07 29.98 -1.83
C LEU A 44 8.12 29.05 -0.60
N SER A 45 9.28 28.98 0.06
CA SER A 45 9.60 28.03 1.15
C SER A 45 8.75 28.19 2.41
N LYS A 46 7.98 29.27 2.51
CA LYS A 46 7.04 29.55 3.60
C LYS A 46 5.64 28.96 3.36
N LEU A 47 5.36 28.44 2.17
CA LEU A 47 4.06 27.86 1.85
C LEU A 47 3.78 26.60 2.67
N THR A 48 2.57 26.51 3.19
CA THR A 48 1.98 25.35 3.85
C THR A 48 0.98 24.64 2.95
N ILE A 49 0.37 25.35 1.98
CA ILE A 49 -0.52 24.77 0.98
C ILE A 49 -0.09 25.22 -0.40
N LEU A 50 0.08 24.26 -1.31
CA LEU A 50 0.27 24.50 -2.74
C LEU A 50 -0.74 23.67 -3.54
N ASN A 51 -1.76 24.34 -4.05
CA ASN A 51 -2.79 23.73 -4.91
C ASN A 51 -2.71 24.30 -6.32
N LEU A 52 -2.32 23.46 -7.28
CA LEU A 52 -2.33 23.75 -8.72
C LEU A 52 -3.25 22.78 -9.47
N GLY A 53 -4.19 22.15 -8.77
CA GLY A 53 -5.09 21.15 -9.37
C GLY A 53 -6.00 21.73 -10.45
N TYR A 54 -6.53 20.90 -11.33
CA TYR A 54 -7.46 21.30 -12.40
C TYR A 54 -6.89 22.41 -13.29
N ASN A 55 -5.74 22.14 -13.90
CA ASN A 55 -5.05 23.01 -14.84
C ASN A 55 -4.58 22.20 -16.06
N GLN A 56 -3.73 22.77 -16.89
CA GLN A 56 -3.14 22.14 -18.09
C GLN A 56 -1.61 22.14 -18.00
N PHE A 57 -1.06 21.97 -16.79
CA PHE A 57 0.38 21.86 -16.59
C PHE A 57 0.92 20.60 -17.25
N THR A 58 2.04 20.74 -17.95
CA THR A 58 2.75 19.67 -18.67
C THR A 58 4.17 19.49 -18.12
N GLY A 59 4.90 18.49 -18.63
CA GLY A 59 6.28 18.24 -18.19
C GLY A 59 6.35 17.61 -16.80
N TYR A 60 7.48 17.76 -16.12
CA TYR A 60 7.79 17.01 -14.91
C TYR A 60 7.49 17.79 -13.62
N ILE A 61 7.24 17.05 -12.53
CA ILE A 61 7.27 17.62 -11.19
C ILE A 61 8.73 18.01 -10.87
N PRO A 62 9.04 19.28 -10.54
CA PRO A 62 10.41 19.70 -10.26
C PRO A 62 10.94 19.08 -8.97
N ARG A 63 12.18 18.58 -9.00
CA ARG A 63 12.84 17.97 -7.83
C ARG A 63 12.98 18.95 -6.66
N ASP A 64 13.12 20.24 -6.96
CA ASP A 64 13.24 21.32 -5.99
C ASP A 64 12.00 21.47 -5.10
N ILE A 65 10.87 20.83 -5.44
CA ILE A 65 9.70 20.79 -4.55
C ILE A 65 10.06 20.26 -3.16
N GLY A 66 11.04 19.36 -3.06
CA GLY A 66 11.52 18.79 -1.81
C GLY A 66 12.18 19.78 -0.85
N THR A 67 12.46 21.02 -1.27
CA THR A 67 13.00 22.06 -0.38
C THR A 67 11.92 22.83 0.37
N MET A 68 10.65 22.68 -0.01
CA MET A 68 9.51 23.38 0.58
C MET A 68 9.00 22.68 1.86
N MET A 69 9.90 22.48 2.84
CA MET A 69 9.68 21.64 4.03
C MET A 69 8.50 22.05 4.93
N LYS A 70 7.94 23.24 4.75
CA LYS A 70 6.74 23.71 5.47
C LYS A 70 5.42 23.27 4.84
N LEU A 71 5.45 22.68 3.63
CA LEU A 71 4.25 22.20 2.96
C LEU A 71 3.56 21.13 3.80
N ASN A 72 2.27 21.32 3.97
CA ASN A 72 1.32 20.39 4.55
C ASN A 72 0.44 19.78 3.46
N VAL A 73 0.00 20.57 2.49
CA VAL A 73 -0.86 20.11 1.38
C VAL A 73 -0.19 20.39 0.04
N LEU A 74 -0.06 19.35 -0.79
CA LEU A 74 0.42 19.44 -2.17
C LEU A 74 -0.62 18.80 -3.11
N SER A 75 -1.23 19.61 -3.97
CA SER A 75 -2.22 19.13 -4.94
C SER A 75 -1.87 19.59 -6.35
N PHE A 76 -1.54 18.64 -7.23
CA PHE A 76 -1.34 18.85 -8.67
C PHE A 76 -2.31 18.01 -9.51
N SER A 77 -3.41 17.56 -8.91
CA SER A 77 -4.39 16.69 -9.56
C SER A 77 -5.00 17.29 -10.83
N ASN A 78 -5.50 16.46 -11.75
CA ASN A 78 -6.17 16.91 -12.98
C ASN A 78 -5.29 17.86 -13.81
N ASN A 79 -4.13 17.36 -14.23
CA ASN A 79 -3.17 18.05 -15.10
C ASN A 79 -2.63 17.08 -16.17
N LEU A 80 -1.61 17.48 -16.92
CA LEU A 80 -0.95 16.68 -17.96
C LEU A 80 0.52 16.39 -17.59
N LEU A 81 0.83 16.26 -16.29
CA LEU A 81 2.19 16.04 -15.80
C LEU A 81 2.70 14.65 -16.20
N LEU A 82 3.99 14.58 -16.51
CA LEU A 82 4.71 13.41 -17.04
C LEU A 82 5.85 12.98 -16.10
N GLY A 83 6.33 11.76 -16.33
CA GLY A 83 7.51 11.19 -15.67
C GLY A 83 7.25 10.75 -14.22
N SER A 84 8.33 10.46 -13.50
CA SER A 84 8.24 9.88 -12.15
C SER A 84 8.00 10.91 -11.07
N ILE A 85 7.38 10.47 -9.98
CA ILE A 85 7.32 11.26 -8.73
C ILE A 85 8.76 11.43 -8.21
N PRO A 86 9.23 12.65 -7.91
CA PRO A 86 10.59 12.86 -7.39
C PRO A 86 10.77 12.21 -6.01
N ALA A 87 11.86 11.47 -5.80
CA ALA A 87 12.21 10.92 -4.48
C ALA A 87 12.42 12.01 -3.43
N THR A 88 12.78 13.24 -3.84
CA THR A 88 12.96 14.41 -2.96
C THR A 88 11.70 14.82 -2.21
N VAL A 89 10.52 14.29 -2.57
CA VAL A 89 9.28 14.47 -1.80
C VAL A 89 9.41 13.92 -0.38
N GLU A 90 10.36 13.00 -0.12
CA GLU A 90 10.68 12.50 1.23
C GLU A 90 11.10 13.59 2.23
N ASN A 91 11.65 14.70 1.74
CA ASN A 91 12.11 15.81 2.58
C ASN A 91 10.96 16.67 3.12
N LEU A 92 9.74 16.46 2.62
CA LEU A 92 8.56 17.22 3.02
C LEU A 92 7.95 16.62 4.30
N SER A 93 8.69 16.65 5.40
CA SER A 93 8.33 15.96 6.65
C SER A 93 6.98 16.37 7.26
N ASN A 94 6.47 17.56 6.93
CA ASN A 94 5.19 18.09 7.43
C ASN A 94 4.00 17.78 6.52
N LEU A 95 4.22 17.10 5.40
CA LEU A 95 3.22 16.87 4.37
C LEU A 95 2.17 15.87 4.88
N SER A 96 0.91 16.30 4.89
CA SER A 96 -0.25 15.53 5.32
C SER A 96 -1.08 15.02 4.16
N VAL A 97 -1.09 15.76 3.04
CA VAL A 97 -1.89 15.44 1.85
C VAL A 97 -1.03 15.58 0.60
N ILE A 98 -0.98 14.51 -0.19
CA ILE A 98 -0.46 14.49 -1.55
C ILE A 98 -1.59 14.09 -2.48
N ASN A 99 -1.93 14.96 -3.44
CA ASN A 99 -2.88 14.64 -4.49
C ASN A 99 -2.28 14.88 -5.87
N LEU A 100 -1.89 13.79 -6.55
CA LEU A 100 -1.35 13.79 -7.91
C LEU A 100 -2.27 13.03 -8.88
N ALA A 101 -3.50 12.74 -8.47
CA ALA A 101 -4.45 11.95 -9.25
C ALA A 101 -4.78 12.61 -10.60
N ASN A 102 -5.14 11.79 -11.59
CA ASN A 102 -5.53 12.23 -12.94
C ASN A 102 -4.43 13.06 -13.62
N ASN A 103 -3.29 12.42 -13.86
CA ASN A 103 -2.13 12.93 -14.59
C ASN A 103 -1.59 11.82 -15.52
N ARG A 104 -0.41 12.02 -16.12
CA ARG A 104 0.30 11.03 -16.95
C ARG A 104 1.65 10.65 -16.31
N LEU A 105 1.70 10.61 -14.97
CA LEU A 105 2.90 10.24 -14.23
C LEU A 105 3.20 8.76 -14.47
N SER A 106 4.48 8.41 -14.60
CA SER A 106 4.94 7.07 -14.98
C SER A 106 6.14 6.61 -14.14
N GLY A 107 6.46 5.31 -14.22
CA GLY A 107 7.49 4.68 -13.38
C GLY A 107 6.96 4.28 -12.01
N SER A 108 7.87 3.85 -11.13
CA SER A 108 7.52 3.34 -9.80
C SER A 108 7.25 4.43 -8.78
N ILE A 109 6.37 4.13 -7.84
CA ILE A 109 6.15 4.98 -6.66
C ILE A 109 7.45 4.96 -5.83
N PRO A 110 8.03 6.12 -5.49
CA PRO A 110 9.25 6.18 -4.69
C PRO A 110 9.04 5.54 -3.30
N PRO A 111 9.84 4.55 -2.89
CA PRO A 111 9.76 3.96 -1.55
C PRO A 111 9.90 4.98 -0.42
N GLU A 112 10.59 6.08 -0.70
CA GLU A 112 10.86 7.17 0.23
C GLU A 112 9.59 7.91 0.66
N LEU A 113 8.49 7.84 -0.11
CA LEU A 113 7.18 8.37 0.30
C LEU A 113 6.68 7.74 1.60
N GLY A 114 7.04 6.48 1.87
CA GLY A 114 6.69 5.81 3.13
C GLY A 114 7.41 6.38 4.36
N ARG A 115 8.40 7.28 4.20
CA ARG A 115 9.08 7.97 5.30
C ARG A 115 8.30 9.19 5.82
N LEU A 116 7.27 9.62 5.09
CA LEU A 116 6.44 10.78 5.44
C LEU A 116 5.48 10.43 6.58
N LYS A 117 5.94 10.63 7.82
CA LYS A 117 5.19 10.26 9.04
C LYS A 117 3.87 11.01 9.23
N SER A 118 3.74 12.21 8.66
CA SER A 118 2.54 13.04 8.76
C SER A 118 1.53 12.76 7.65
N LEU A 119 1.85 11.91 6.67
CA LEU A 119 1.03 11.67 5.50
C LEU A 119 -0.24 10.92 5.88
N SER A 120 -1.38 11.56 5.66
CA SER A 120 -2.71 11.03 5.96
C SER A 120 -3.50 10.68 4.69
N GLU A 121 -3.15 11.32 3.57
CA GLU A 121 -3.82 11.12 2.30
C GLU A 121 -2.80 11.15 1.15
N LEU A 122 -2.77 10.09 0.34
CA LEU A 122 -1.95 9.98 -0.88
C LEU A 122 -2.83 9.49 -2.04
N ARG A 123 -3.22 10.40 -2.92
CA ARG A 123 -4.01 10.11 -4.13
C ARG A 123 -3.11 10.08 -5.36
N LEU A 124 -2.91 8.88 -5.93
CA LEU A 124 -2.11 8.64 -7.12
C LEU A 124 -2.89 7.99 -8.28
N ASN A 125 -4.19 7.73 -8.07
CA ASN A 125 -5.06 7.07 -9.05
C ASN A 125 -5.15 7.84 -10.37
N LEU A 126 -5.50 7.14 -11.46
CA LEU A 126 -5.58 7.72 -12.81
C LEU A 126 -4.23 8.33 -13.25
N ASN A 127 -3.18 7.52 -13.21
CA ASN A 127 -1.84 7.79 -13.75
C ASN A 127 -1.32 6.55 -14.47
N ASP A 128 -0.18 6.66 -15.14
CA ASP A 128 0.53 5.58 -15.84
C ASP A 128 1.65 4.96 -14.96
N LEU A 129 1.46 4.96 -13.63
CA LEU A 129 2.42 4.44 -12.67
C LEU A 129 2.53 2.90 -12.80
N THR A 130 3.76 2.39 -12.71
CA THR A 130 4.07 0.97 -12.89
C THR A 130 4.92 0.45 -11.71
N GLY A 131 5.10 -0.87 -11.62
CA GLY A 131 5.86 -1.48 -10.53
C GLY A 131 5.03 -1.73 -9.27
N ALA A 132 5.65 -2.38 -8.28
CA ALA A 132 4.98 -2.74 -7.03
C ALA A 132 4.76 -1.50 -6.14
N ILE A 133 3.69 -1.52 -5.34
CA ILE A 133 3.52 -0.57 -4.25
C ILE A 133 4.65 -0.85 -3.23
N PRO A 134 5.49 0.14 -2.90
CA PRO A 134 6.56 -0.07 -1.93
C PRO A 134 5.99 -0.50 -0.57
N ALA A 135 6.60 -1.51 0.05
CA ALA A 135 6.19 -2.01 1.35
C ALA A 135 6.17 -0.90 2.42
N SER A 136 7.04 0.11 2.31
CA SER A 136 7.03 1.28 3.19
C SER A 136 5.72 2.09 3.14
N ILE A 137 5.08 2.17 1.97
CA ILE A 137 3.81 2.87 1.77
C ILE A 137 2.64 1.98 2.18
N GLU A 138 2.69 0.68 1.89
CA GLU A 138 1.73 -0.29 2.42
C GLU A 138 1.72 -0.23 3.95
N LEU A 139 2.90 -0.26 4.58
CA LEU A 139 3.05 -0.15 6.04
C LEU A 139 2.55 1.20 6.57
N ALA A 140 2.89 2.33 5.93
CA ALA A 140 2.43 3.66 6.33
C ALA A 140 0.90 3.84 6.21
N TYR A 141 0.27 3.30 5.17
CA TYR A 141 -1.19 3.29 5.05
C TYR A 141 -1.87 2.34 6.04
N THR A 142 -1.20 1.25 6.39
CA THR A 142 -1.63 0.36 7.48
C THR A 142 -1.33 0.92 8.88
N MET A 143 -0.73 2.11 9.02
CA MET A 143 -0.61 2.78 10.34
C MET A 143 -1.92 3.40 10.84
N LYS A 144 -3.03 3.24 10.13
CA LYS A 144 -4.33 3.30 10.79
C LYS A 144 -4.43 2.04 11.64
N VAL A 145 -4.22 2.17 12.95
CA VAL A 145 -4.39 1.07 13.92
C VAL A 145 -5.75 0.44 13.67
N THR A 146 -5.72 -0.73 13.05
CA THR A 146 -6.87 -1.59 12.82
C THR A 146 -6.48 -2.95 13.34
N GLU A 147 -7.47 -3.74 13.70
CA GLU A 147 -7.34 -5.17 14.00
C GLU A 147 -6.69 -6.01 12.88
N LYS A 148 -6.36 -5.41 11.72
CA LYS A 148 -5.73 -6.08 10.56
C LYS A 148 -4.24 -5.75 10.37
N CYS A 149 -3.66 -4.84 11.15
CA CYS A 149 -2.26 -4.39 10.97
C CYS A 149 -1.23 -5.49 11.28
N ASP A 150 -1.47 -6.29 12.30
CA ASP A 150 -0.55 -7.35 12.73
C ASP A 150 -0.73 -8.67 11.95
N VAL A 151 -1.81 -8.76 11.16
CA VAL A 151 -2.25 -10.01 10.51
C VAL A 151 -1.29 -10.43 9.41
N TYR A 152 -0.82 -9.50 8.58
CA TYR A 152 0.12 -9.83 7.50
C TYR A 152 1.44 -10.38 8.06
N SER A 153 2.01 -9.67 9.05
CA SER A 153 3.24 -10.08 9.73
C SER A 153 3.09 -11.43 10.42
N PHE A 154 1.93 -11.68 11.06
CA PHE A 154 1.61 -13.00 11.61
C PHE A 154 1.66 -14.09 10.53
N GLY A 155 1.01 -13.87 9.38
CA GLY A 155 1.00 -14.83 8.28
C GLY A 155 2.39 -15.15 7.73
N VAL A 156 3.24 -14.14 7.57
CA VAL A 156 4.64 -14.32 7.15
C VAL A 156 5.42 -15.17 8.16
N VAL A 157 5.33 -14.82 9.45
CA VAL A 157 6.04 -15.55 10.53
C VAL A 157 5.53 -16.98 10.65
N ALA A 158 4.22 -17.20 10.56
CA ALA A 158 3.63 -18.55 10.62
C ALA A 158 4.17 -19.45 9.49
N LEU A 159 4.19 -18.93 8.25
CA LEU A 159 4.74 -19.67 7.11
C LEU A 159 6.25 -19.85 7.21
N GLU A 160 7.00 -18.85 7.67
CA GLU A 160 8.45 -18.96 7.88
C GLU A 160 8.80 -20.10 8.88
N ILE A 161 8.04 -20.21 9.97
CA ILE A 161 8.20 -21.30 10.95
C ILE A 161 7.92 -22.66 10.31
N ILE A 162 6.86 -22.78 9.51
CA ILE A 162 6.44 -24.04 8.89
C ILE A 162 7.45 -24.53 7.85
N MET A 163 7.97 -23.61 7.05
CA MET A 163 8.85 -23.94 5.92
C MET A 163 10.34 -23.97 6.31
N GLY A 164 10.69 -23.39 7.45
CA GLY A 164 12.07 -23.29 7.92
C GLY A 164 12.92 -22.24 7.20
N HIS A 165 12.30 -21.45 6.32
CA HIS A 165 12.91 -20.32 5.61
C HIS A 165 11.83 -19.29 5.23
N HIS A 166 12.25 -18.07 4.90
CA HIS A 166 11.34 -16.98 4.59
C HIS A 166 10.48 -17.25 3.32
N PRO A 167 9.16 -16.95 3.32
CA PRO A 167 8.24 -17.20 2.19
C PRO A 167 8.33 -16.25 1.01
N GLY A 168 9.45 -15.55 0.84
CA GLY A 168 9.59 -14.52 -0.20
C GLY A 168 9.34 -15.03 -1.62
N GLU A 169 9.89 -16.18 -1.99
CA GLU A 169 9.72 -16.78 -3.33
C GLU A 169 8.28 -17.29 -3.57
N LEU A 170 7.63 -17.81 -2.52
CA LEU A 170 6.24 -18.25 -2.55
C LEU A 170 5.28 -17.07 -2.68
N ILE A 171 5.50 -16.01 -1.89
CA ILE A 171 4.71 -14.76 -1.95
C ILE A 171 4.86 -14.12 -3.32
N GLY A 172 6.08 -14.09 -3.87
CA GLY A 172 6.35 -13.60 -5.23
C GLY A 172 5.56 -14.38 -6.28
N SER A 173 5.56 -15.71 -6.17
CA SER A 173 4.81 -16.59 -7.08
C SER A 173 3.30 -16.38 -6.95
N LEU A 174 2.76 -16.32 -5.73
CA LEU A 174 1.33 -16.09 -5.45
C LEU A 174 0.83 -14.74 -6.01
N SER A 175 1.69 -13.72 -5.95
CA SER A 175 1.41 -12.39 -6.51
C SER A 175 1.30 -12.43 -8.05
N THR A 176 2.07 -13.30 -8.72
CA THR A 176 1.96 -13.51 -10.19
C THR A 176 0.77 -14.37 -10.60
N LEU A 177 0.27 -15.23 -9.71
CA LEU A 177 -0.89 -16.08 -9.92
C LEU A 177 -2.24 -15.34 -9.83
N SER A 178 -2.26 -14.17 -9.20
CA SER A 178 -3.47 -13.35 -9.01
C SER A 178 -3.97 -12.67 -10.30
N THR A 179 -3.23 -12.79 -11.42
CA THR A 179 -3.57 -12.18 -12.72
C THR A 179 -4.06 -13.16 -13.79
N SER A 180 -4.10 -14.47 -13.51
CA SER A 180 -4.60 -15.49 -14.44
C SER A 180 -5.91 -16.09 -13.94
N SER A 181 -6.99 -15.87 -14.68
CA SER A 181 -8.38 -16.25 -14.36
C SER A 181 -8.70 -17.74 -14.53
N GLU A 182 -7.75 -18.66 -14.34
CA GLU A 182 -8.01 -20.10 -14.41
C GLU A 182 -7.14 -20.84 -13.39
N TRP A 183 -7.66 -20.98 -12.17
CA TRP A 183 -7.13 -21.98 -11.24
C TRP A 183 -7.64 -23.35 -11.67
N ASN A 184 -6.75 -24.18 -12.21
CA ASN A 184 -6.98 -25.60 -12.39
C ASN A 184 -6.37 -26.33 -11.17
N PRO A 185 -7.16 -26.95 -10.28
CA PRO A 185 -6.71 -27.50 -8.99
C PRO A 185 -5.79 -28.73 -9.08
N GLY A 186 -5.22 -29.01 -10.25
CA GLY A 186 -4.40 -30.19 -10.54
C GLY A 186 -2.88 -30.02 -10.42
N SER A 187 -2.36 -28.83 -10.11
CA SER A 187 -0.92 -28.67 -9.80
C SER A 187 -0.70 -28.75 -8.29
N THR A 188 -0.79 -29.96 -7.77
CA THR A 188 -0.73 -30.29 -6.33
C THR A 188 0.70 -30.17 -5.81
N THR A 189 1.10 -28.99 -5.32
CA THR A 189 2.19 -28.91 -4.34
C THR A 189 1.73 -29.65 -3.09
N LEU A 190 2.40 -30.76 -2.76
CA LEU A 190 2.02 -31.55 -1.60
C LEU A 190 2.42 -30.77 -0.34
N LEU A 191 1.63 -30.90 0.75
CA LEU A 191 1.94 -30.27 2.04
C LEU A 191 3.40 -30.54 2.49
N LYS A 192 3.91 -31.74 2.18
CA LYS A 192 5.29 -32.17 2.45
C LYS A 192 6.35 -31.29 1.76
N ASP A 193 6.03 -30.68 0.63
CA ASP A 193 6.96 -29.87 -0.16
C ASP A 193 7.07 -28.44 0.39
N LEU A 194 6.06 -28.01 1.17
CA LEU A 194 6.04 -26.76 1.92
C LEU A 194 6.69 -26.90 3.30
N LEU A 195 6.71 -28.09 3.89
CA LEU A 195 7.26 -28.28 5.23
C LEU A 195 8.79 -28.15 5.24
N ASP A 196 9.32 -27.65 6.36
CA ASP A 196 10.77 -27.65 6.61
C ASP A 196 11.31 -29.08 6.44
N LYS A 197 12.16 -29.26 5.43
CA LYS A 197 12.75 -30.54 5.06
C LYS A 197 13.68 -31.10 6.14
N ARG A 198 14.04 -30.30 7.15
CA ARG A 198 14.84 -30.73 8.31
C ARG A 198 13.98 -31.42 9.38
N LEU A 199 12.66 -31.29 9.32
CA LEU A 199 11.74 -31.88 10.27
C LEU A 199 11.19 -33.21 9.74
N GLU A 200 10.95 -34.16 10.65
CA GLU A 200 10.24 -35.39 10.32
C GLU A 200 8.80 -35.08 9.90
N THR A 201 8.26 -35.89 8.99
CA THR A 201 6.88 -35.72 8.55
C THR A 201 5.94 -35.86 9.75
N PRO A 202 5.07 -34.86 10.01
CA PRO A 202 4.24 -34.85 11.20
C PRO A 202 3.29 -36.07 11.22
N ALA A 203 3.06 -36.62 12.41
CA ALA A 203 2.03 -37.64 12.63
C ALA A 203 0.67 -37.12 12.15
N ARG A 204 -0.24 -38.03 11.77
CA ARG A 204 -1.50 -37.69 11.06
C ARG A 204 -2.32 -36.58 11.73
N GLU A 205 -2.37 -36.59 13.06
CA GLU A 205 -3.07 -35.58 13.88
C GLU A 205 -2.41 -34.20 13.83
N LEU A 206 -1.07 -34.17 13.87
CA LEU A 206 -0.28 -32.93 13.80
C LEU A 206 -0.27 -32.36 12.37
N ALA A 207 -0.35 -33.22 11.34
CA ALA A 207 -0.40 -32.82 9.94
C ALA A 207 -1.65 -31.96 9.63
N VAL A 208 -2.78 -32.26 10.28
CA VAL A 208 -4.02 -31.45 10.14
C VAL A 208 -3.84 -30.07 10.77
N GLN A 209 -3.27 -29.98 11.98
CA GLN A 209 -2.99 -28.68 12.61
C GLN A 209 -2.05 -27.83 11.75
N VAL A 210 -1.00 -28.46 11.24
CA VAL A 210 -0.03 -27.80 10.36
C VAL A 210 -0.70 -27.30 9.08
N ALA A 211 -1.59 -28.09 8.48
CA ALA A 211 -2.38 -27.69 7.32
C ALA A 211 -3.29 -26.49 7.60
N ILE A 212 -3.93 -26.44 8.77
CA ILE A 212 -4.76 -25.30 9.19
C ILE A 212 -3.90 -24.04 9.37
N ILE A 213 -2.74 -24.14 10.02
CA ILE A 213 -1.83 -23.00 10.20
C ILE A 213 -1.31 -22.51 8.85
N ILE A 214 -1.02 -23.42 7.91
CA ILE A 214 -0.64 -23.05 6.53
C ILE A 214 -1.77 -22.28 5.85
N LYS A 215 -3.02 -22.78 5.90
CA LYS A 215 -4.19 -22.10 5.35
C LYS A 215 -4.35 -20.71 5.94
N LEU A 216 -4.26 -20.60 7.26
CA LEU A 216 -4.38 -19.34 7.99
C LEU A 216 -3.24 -18.38 7.64
N GLY A 217 -2.02 -18.90 7.47
CA GLY A 217 -0.86 -18.13 7.00
C GLY A 217 -1.13 -17.52 5.63
N PHE A 218 -1.61 -18.31 4.67
CA PHE A 218 -1.94 -17.84 3.32
C PHE A 218 -3.07 -16.81 3.29
N THR A 219 -4.13 -16.97 4.08
CA THR A 219 -5.20 -15.96 4.17
C THR A 219 -4.71 -14.66 4.80
N CYS A 220 -3.79 -14.74 5.76
CA CYS A 220 -3.18 -13.57 6.40
C CYS A 220 -2.27 -12.77 5.45
N ILE A 221 -1.58 -13.42 4.52
CA ILE A 221 -0.68 -12.76 3.54
C ILE A 221 -1.36 -12.36 2.22
N ASN A 222 -2.70 -12.35 2.16
CA ASN A 222 -3.43 -11.99 0.94
C ASN A 222 -2.99 -10.61 0.41
N ALA A 223 -2.81 -10.49 -0.91
CA ALA A 223 -2.37 -9.24 -1.55
C ALA A 223 -3.40 -8.10 -1.35
N ASP A 224 -4.69 -8.41 -1.21
CA ASP A 224 -5.73 -7.44 -0.84
C ASP A 224 -5.89 -7.36 0.69
N PRO A 225 -5.52 -6.22 1.33
CA PRO A 225 -5.65 -6.05 2.78
C PRO A 225 -7.08 -6.18 3.30
N LYS A 226 -8.11 -5.91 2.48
CA LYS A 226 -9.52 -6.03 2.90
C LYS A 226 -9.93 -7.49 3.07
N SER A 227 -9.36 -8.36 2.24
CA SER A 227 -9.60 -9.81 2.23
C SER A 227 -8.85 -10.56 3.34
N ARG A 228 -7.90 -9.91 4.02
CA ARG A 228 -7.22 -10.49 5.19
C ARG A 228 -8.19 -10.59 6.38
N PRO A 229 -8.11 -11.64 7.22
CA PRO A 229 -8.87 -11.71 8.47
C PRO A 229 -8.40 -10.63 9.46
N THR A 230 -9.10 -10.51 10.58
CA THR A 230 -8.67 -9.70 11.74
C THR A 230 -7.87 -10.57 12.72
N MET A 231 -7.00 -9.98 13.53
CA MET A 231 -6.28 -10.75 14.57
C MET A 231 -7.23 -11.47 15.56
N PRO A 232 -8.38 -10.90 15.97
CA PRO A 232 -9.40 -11.65 16.71
C PRO A 232 -9.88 -12.91 15.99
N GLN A 233 -10.18 -12.83 14.69
CA GLN A 233 -10.59 -13.99 13.88
C GLN A 233 -9.47 -15.04 13.80
N VAL A 234 -8.22 -14.60 13.56
CA VAL A 234 -7.04 -15.48 13.55
C VAL A 234 -6.87 -16.20 14.89
N SER A 235 -6.99 -15.48 16.00
CA SER A 235 -6.90 -16.05 17.35
C SER A 235 -8.02 -17.04 17.65
N GLN A 236 -9.24 -16.77 17.19
CA GLN A 236 -10.39 -17.64 17.36
C GLN A 236 -10.21 -18.95 16.58
N GLU A 237 -9.80 -18.88 15.31
CA GLU A 237 -9.51 -20.04 14.46
C GLU A 237 -8.43 -20.95 15.07
N LEU A 238 -7.34 -20.36 15.57
CA LEU A 238 -6.29 -21.11 16.28
C LEU A 238 -6.79 -21.79 17.57
N SER A 239 -7.79 -21.18 18.23
CA SER A 239 -8.36 -21.71 19.48
C SER A 239 -9.36 -22.84 19.20
N ILE A 240 -10.20 -22.71 18.18
CA ILE A 240 -11.16 -23.75 17.74
C ILE A 240 -10.42 -24.97 17.19
N SER A 241 -9.36 -24.74 16.41
CA SER A 241 -8.52 -25.81 15.84
C SER A 241 -7.82 -26.67 16.90
N ARG A 242 -7.71 -26.18 18.15
CA ARG A 242 -7.23 -26.97 19.29
C ARG A 242 -8.29 -27.89 19.89
N LEU A 243 -9.58 -27.62 19.69
CA LEU A 243 -10.70 -28.31 20.34
C LEU A 243 -11.23 -29.50 19.51
N ASP A 244 -11.16 -29.47 18.19
CA ASP A 244 -11.75 -30.50 17.29
C ASP A 244 -10.97 -31.83 17.20
N ILE A 245 -9.85 -31.97 17.90
CA ILE A 245 -8.99 -33.17 17.82
C ILE A 245 -9.52 -34.33 18.66
N SER A 246 -10.60 -34.13 19.43
CA SER A 246 -11.11 -35.17 20.34
C SER A 246 -12.24 -36.06 19.79
N SER A 247 -12.72 -35.91 18.54
CA SER A 247 -14.03 -36.50 18.18
C SER A 247 -14.26 -37.12 16.79
N ALA A 248 -13.28 -37.38 15.92
CA ALA A 248 -13.57 -38.18 14.71
C ALA A 248 -12.35 -38.85 14.03
N PRO A 249 -12.56 -39.93 13.23
CA PRO A 249 -11.50 -40.68 12.54
C PRO A 249 -11.21 -40.08 11.15
N TRP A 250 -9.99 -39.59 10.91
CA TRP A 250 -9.70 -38.79 9.70
C TRP A 250 -8.61 -39.35 8.78
N HIS A 251 -8.82 -39.10 7.48
CA HIS A 251 -7.89 -39.32 6.37
C HIS A 251 -7.13 -38.03 6.02
N THR A 252 -6.01 -38.13 5.29
CA THR A 252 -5.13 -36.99 4.95
C THR A 252 -5.72 -36.15 3.80
N PRO A 253 -6.13 -34.89 4.03
CA PRO A 253 -6.71 -34.04 2.98
C PRO A 253 -5.64 -33.41 2.07
N THR A 254 -6.05 -33.02 0.87
CA THR A 254 -5.21 -32.36 -0.15
C THR A 254 -5.24 -30.83 -0.03
N LEU A 255 -4.24 -30.14 -0.60
CA LEU A 255 -4.15 -28.67 -0.59
C LEU A 255 -5.37 -27.99 -1.24
N GLY A 256 -5.95 -28.61 -2.28
CA GLY A 256 -7.16 -28.13 -2.95
C GLY A 256 -8.43 -28.23 -2.09
N GLU A 257 -8.53 -29.25 -1.25
CA GLU A 257 -9.65 -29.42 -0.31
C GLU A 257 -9.58 -28.43 0.86
N LEU A 258 -8.36 -28.02 1.27
CA LEU A 258 -8.17 -27.00 2.30
C LEU A 258 -8.55 -25.60 1.81
N VAL A 259 -8.35 -25.31 0.53
CA VAL A 259 -8.66 -24.02 -0.11
C VAL A 259 -10.18 -23.86 -0.36
N ASN A 260 -10.92 -24.95 -0.60
CA ASN A 260 -12.36 -24.93 -0.92
C ASN A 260 -13.31 -25.16 0.28
N LEU A 261 -12.80 -25.21 1.51
CA LEU A 261 -13.67 -25.17 2.69
C LEU A 261 -14.20 -23.74 2.85
N ASP A 262 -15.35 -23.50 2.20
CA ASP A 262 -16.18 -22.31 2.32
C ASP A 262 -16.41 -21.97 3.78
N LEU A 263 -16.02 -20.75 4.14
CA LEU A 263 -16.40 -20.10 5.37
C LEU A 263 -17.90 -19.79 5.30
N GLN A 264 -18.76 -20.74 5.67
CA GLN A 264 -20.07 -20.37 6.20
C GLN A 264 -19.86 -19.77 7.59
N VAL A 265 -19.49 -18.49 7.61
CA VAL A 265 -19.75 -17.64 8.77
C VAL A 265 -21.24 -17.29 8.67
N GLU A 266 -22.08 -18.04 9.39
CA GLU A 266 -23.39 -17.51 9.77
C GLU A 266 -23.11 -16.31 10.69
N GLU A 267 -23.41 -15.11 10.19
CA GLU A 267 -23.55 -13.93 11.06
C GLU A 267 -24.83 -14.08 11.91
N PRO A 268 -24.83 -13.57 13.15
CA PRO A 268 -26.00 -13.57 14.02
C PRO A 268 -27.13 -12.64 13.54
#